data_AF-A0A954A4Z1-F1
#
_entry.id   AF-A0A954A4Z1-F1
#
_cell.length_a   1.000
_cell.length_b   1.000
_cell.length_c   1.000
_cell.angle_alpha   90.00
_cell.angle_beta   90.00
_cell.angle_gamma   90.00
#
_symmetry.space_group_name_H-M   'P 1'
#
loop_
_entity.id
_entity.type
_entity.pdbx_description
1 polymer ?
#
loop_
_entity_poly.entity_id
_entity_poly.type
_entity_poly.pdbx_seq_one_letter_code
_entity_poly.pdbx_strand_id
1 'polypeptide(L)'
;MSDTNDRELPAEGVPPFDGTRDADVGPERSGVAGIAISWLVVLAVGALILLLANAAEPPSTSGPDVLLELEAKSVIGISMLPGSTPAMVRDQLAVRRDRGSVPQRVATMILFTEVGDLESARQELESLDAAIEDHHARGKALEPDEARLWKAARDLYSEGVPAEKVRSLPEEDREVLRETLGWVGSLALAPDGAETPTDGPSRTELRLDAARVMGIFGTAASLLTILGLCGFFALAALSIAGSAGLTRRHFAPARLRTGRSIQTFALWIVFFFALQFLAGLMVEILGLTRGLSSLVAFFLSLLALLWPIFRGDESNAIRSDFGLHAGGGVLRELVVAGWGYCMMLPFLGAGMLGTIALSALVGSSESTGLQPVETPSHPIISELANTTPLDKWLLVAVAVIGAPVVEEIFFRGVLYRHFRQLSRPLGLLVSIVGSALATSFVFAVIHPQGLVAVPALMGIALGLTLLREWRDTLLPSMVVHGLWNGTLMAVLLGISG
;
A
#
# COMPACT_ATOMS: atom_id res chain seq x y z
N MET A 1 -28.46 53.37 37.40
CA MET A 1 -28.09 53.81 36.05
C MET A 1 -26.75 53.18 35.75
N SER A 2 -26.82 52.12 34.95
CA SER A 2 -25.70 51.37 34.38
C SER A 2 -24.94 52.23 33.39
N ASP A 3 -23.62 52.11 33.34
CA ASP A 3 -22.93 52.13 32.06
C ASP A 3 -21.68 51.25 32.12
N THR A 4 -21.65 50.34 31.17
CA THR A 4 -20.70 49.24 30.97
C THR A 4 -19.45 49.75 30.29
N ASN A 5 -18.30 49.27 30.77
CA ASN A 5 -16.98 49.55 30.22
C ASN A 5 -16.64 48.44 29.21
N ASP A 6 -17.09 48.60 27.96
CA ASP A 6 -16.68 47.74 26.84
C ASP A 6 -15.41 48.31 26.20
N ARG A 7 -14.27 47.69 26.52
CA ARG A 7 -13.04 47.86 25.73
C ARG A 7 -13.03 46.81 24.63
N GLU A 8 -13.48 47.19 23.43
CA GLU A 8 -13.21 46.45 22.20
C GLU A 8 -11.71 46.48 21.90
N LEU A 9 -11.09 45.29 21.83
CA LEU A 9 -9.77 45.09 21.23
C LEU A 9 -9.93 45.20 19.70
N PRO A 10 -9.05 45.93 18.99
CA PRO A 10 -9.16 46.02 17.54
C PRO A 10 -8.87 44.65 16.92
N ALA A 11 -9.81 44.18 16.09
CA ALA A 11 -9.58 43.08 15.19
C ALA A 11 -8.43 43.48 14.24
N GLU A 12 -7.30 42.76 14.31
CA GLU A 12 -6.26 42.83 13.29
C GLU A 12 -6.85 42.32 11.96
N GLY A 13 -7.43 43.24 11.20
CA GLY A 13 -7.85 43.03 9.83
C GLY A 13 -6.62 42.80 8.98
N VAL A 14 -6.61 41.67 8.25
CA VAL A 14 -5.71 41.47 7.11
C VAL A 14 -5.90 42.68 6.18
N PRO A 15 -4.84 43.43 5.83
CA PRO A 15 -4.98 44.59 4.97
C PRO A 15 -5.56 44.17 3.62
N PRO A 16 -6.41 45.00 3.00
CA PRO A 16 -6.98 44.70 1.69
C PRO A 16 -5.86 44.49 0.67
N PHE A 17 -6.05 43.48 -0.17
CA PHE A 17 -5.12 43.08 -1.22
C PHE A 17 -4.91 44.24 -2.20
N ASP A 18 -3.72 44.84 -2.14
CA ASP A 18 -3.23 45.74 -3.19
C ASP A 18 -2.67 44.88 -4.32
N GLY A 19 -3.47 44.72 -5.39
CA GLY A 19 -3.11 43.97 -6.60
C GLY A 19 -1.96 44.57 -7.41
N THR A 20 -1.26 45.59 -6.91
CA THR A 20 -0.13 46.22 -7.60
C THR A 20 1.23 45.57 -7.31
N ARG A 21 1.35 44.70 -6.30
CA ARG A 21 2.64 44.03 -5.99
C ARG A 21 3.01 42.87 -6.92
N ASP A 22 2.07 42.37 -7.73
CA ASP A 22 2.39 41.38 -8.78
C ASP A 22 3.00 42.02 -10.04
N ALA A 23 3.05 43.35 -10.13
CA ALA A 23 3.51 44.06 -11.32
C ALA A 23 5.04 44.18 -11.46
N ASP A 24 5.83 43.84 -10.43
CA ASP A 24 7.28 44.13 -10.43
C ASP A 24 8.19 42.89 -10.54
N VAL A 25 7.63 41.74 -10.91
CA VAL A 25 8.42 40.55 -11.26
C VAL A 25 8.36 40.34 -12.77
N GLY A 26 9.31 40.98 -13.48
CA GLY A 26 9.43 40.86 -14.93
C GLY A 26 9.44 39.40 -15.42
N PRO A 27 8.96 39.13 -16.65
CA PRO A 27 8.84 37.78 -17.18
C PRO A 27 10.22 37.19 -17.46
N GLU A 28 10.70 36.32 -16.58
CA GLU A 28 11.90 35.54 -16.83
C GLU A 28 11.62 34.60 -18.03
N ARG A 29 12.29 34.85 -19.17
CA ARG A 29 12.27 33.96 -20.34
C ARG A 29 12.73 32.52 -20.02
N SER A 30 13.37 32.31 -18.86
CA SER A 30 13.79 31.01 -18.29
C SER A 30 12.67 30.23 -17.59
N GLY A 31 11.51 30.84 -17.30
CA GLY A 31 10.45 30.24 -16.48
C GLY A 31 9.75 29.05 -17.15
N VAL A 32 9.33 29.21 -18.41
CA VAL A 32 8.56 28.18 -19.13
C VAL A 32 9.42 26.99 -19.53
N ALA A 33 10.62 27.25 -20.07
CA ALA A 33 11.57 26.20 -20.42
C ALA A 33 12.00 25.39 -19.19
N GLY A 34 12.26 26.07 -18.05
CA GLY A 34 12.60 25.38 -16.80
C GLY A 34 11.46 24.50 -16.27
N ILE A 35 10.20 24.94 -16.37
CA ILE A 35 9.03 24.13 -16.01
C ILE A 35 8.91 22.91 -16.93
N ALA A 36 9.03 23.10 -18.25
CA ALA A 36 8.94 22.02 -19.22
C ALA A 36 10.04 20.97 -19.02
N ILE A 37 11.30 21.39 -18.84
CA ILE A 37 12.42 20.48 -18.54
C ILE A 37 12.16 19.70 -17.26
N SER A 38 11.66 20.37 -16.21
CA SER A 38 11.36 19.70 -14.94
C SER A 38 10.30 18.62 -15.10
N TRP A 39 9.24 18.89 -15.87
CA TRP A 39 8.22 17.89 -16.19
C TRP A 39 8.75 16.74 -17.04
N LEU A 40 9.60 17.02 -18.04
CA LEU A 40 10.26 15.97 -18.80
C LEU A 40 11.08 15.04 -17.89
N VAL A 41 11.80 15.59 -16.92
CA VAL A 41 12.54 14.80 -15.93
C VAL A 41 11.59 13.97 -15.06
N VAL A 42 10.52 14.56 -14.51
CA VAL A 42 9.55 13.84 -13.66
C VAL A 42 8.89 12.70 -14.44
N LEU A 43 8.49 12.94 -15.69
CA LEU A 43 7.87 11.94 -16.55
C LEU A 43 8.87 10.84 -16.96
N ALA A 44 10.11 11.20 -17.27
CA ALA A 44 11.16 10.22 -17.62
C ALA A 44 11.49 9.30 -16.43
N VAL A 45 11.63 9.86 -15.23
CA VAL A 45 11.87 9.08 -14.01
C VAL A 45 10.64 8.22 -13.68
N GLY A 46 9.43 8.77 -13.77
CA GLY A 46 8.19 8.02 -13.60
C GLY A 46 8.07 6.84 -14.56
N ALA A 47 8.37 7.06 -15.85
CA ALA A 47 8.37 6.01 -16.86
C ALA A 47 9.44 4.95 -16.57
N LEU A 48 10.64 5.35 -16.14
CA LEU A 48 11.69 4.41 -15.75
C LEU A 48 11.26 3.54 -14.58
N ILE A 49 10.64 4.11 -13.54
CA ILE A 49 10.13 3.35 -12.39
C ILE A 49 9.09 2.33 -12.85
N LEU A 50 8.14 2.74 -13.69
CA LEU A 50 7.13 1.83 -14.23
C LEU A 50 7.76 0.72 -15.09
N LEU A 51 8.76 1.03 -15.90
CA LEU A 51 9.48 0.03 -16.70
C LEU A 51 10.22 -0.96 -15.80
N LEU A 52 10.94 -0.49 -14.78
CA LEU A 52 11.67 -1.34 -13.84
C LEU A 52 10.72 -2.20 -13.00
N ALA A 53 9.60 -1.64 -12.54
CA ALA A 53 8.60 -2.37 -11.76
C ALA A 53 7.94 -3.50 -12.58
N ASN A 54 7.71 -3.29 -13.87
CA ASN A 54 7.13 -4.30 -14.76
C ASN A 54 8.17 -5.28 -15.34
N ALA A 55 9.46 -4.93 -15.30
CA ALA A 55 10.55 -5.77 -15.78
C ALA A 55 11.21 -6.62 -14.68
N ALA A 56 10.95 -6.31 -13.40
CA ALA A 56 11.39 -7.13 -12.29
C ALA A 56 10.76 -8.52 -12.41
N GLU A 57 11.60 -9.56 -12.54
CA GLU A 57 11.12 -10.94 -12.49
C GLU A 57 10.48 -11.20 -11.12
N PRO A 58 9.33 -11.90 -11.08
CA PRO A 58 8.76 -12.33 -9.81
C PRO A 58 9.82 -13.14 -9.05
N PRO A 59 9.91 -12.99 -7.71
CA PRO A 59 10.91 -13.71 -6.93
C PRO A 59 10.82 -15.21 -7.23
N SER A 60 11.97 -15.82 -7.48
CA SER A 60 12.09 -17.25 -7.78
C SER A 60 11.38 -18.08 -6.70
N THR A 61 10.46 -18.95 -7.12
CA THR A 61 9.51 -19.75 -6.33
C THR A 61 10.14 -20.82 -5.44
N SER A 62 11.40 -20.69 -5.04
CA SER A 62 12.11 -21.64 -4.20
C SER A 62 11.89 -21.34 -2.70
N GLY A 63 10.63 -21.31 -2.27
CA GLY A 63 10.22 -21.12 -0.87
C GLY A 63 8.70 -21.00 -0.73
N PRO A 64 8.14 -21.24 0.47
CA PRO A 64 6.69 -21.18 0.69
C PRO A 64 6.16 -19.79 0.35
N ASP A 65 5.16 -19.76 -0.55
CA ASP A 65 4.49 -18.54 -0.96
C ASP A 65 3.72 -17.96 0.24
N VAL A 66 4.30 -16.94 0.88
CA VAL A 66 3.72 -16.24 2.05
C VAL A 66 2.31 -15.73 1.73
N LEU A 67 2.05 -15.38 0.47
CA LEU A 67 0.74 -14.90 0.04
C LEU A 67 -0.26 -16.05 -0.03
N LEU A 68 0.14 -17.20 -0.58
CA LEU A 68 -0.65 -18.43 -0.55
C LEU A 68 -0.98 -18.85 0.89
N GLU A 69 -0.02 -18.72 1.82
CA GLU A 69 -0.24 -19.00 3.23
C GLU A 69 -1.26 -18.04 3.86
N LEU A 70 -1.12 -16.73 3.67
CA LEU A 70 -2.05 -15.74 4.21
C LEU A 70 -3.47 -15.94 3.67
N GLU A 71 -3.59 -16.23 2.38
CA GLU A 71 -4.88 -16.52 1.75
C GLU A 71 -5.49 -17.82 2.29
N ALA A 72 -4.70 -18.89 2.42
CA ALA A 72 -5.13 -20.15 2.98
C ALA A 72 -5.64 -19.99 4.43
N LYS A 73 -4.87 -19.29 5.28
CA LYS A 73 -5.29 -18.95 6.65
C LYS A 73 -6.57 -18.12 6.67
N SER A 74 -6.75 -17.21 5.72
CA SER A 74 -7.97 -16.40 5.62
C SER A 74 -9.19 -17.26 5.27
N VAL A 75 -9.07 -18.16 4.28
CA VAL A 75 -10.16 -19.07 3.88
C VAL A 75 -10.56 -19.99 5.04
N ILE A 76 -9.59 -20.64 5.68
CA ILE A 76 -9.86 -21.52 6.83
C ILE A 76 -10.43 -20.71 7.99
N GLY A 77 -9.87 -19.55 8.31
CA GLY A 77 -10.37 -18.69 9.38
C GLY A 77 -11.81 -18.23 9.14
N ILE A 78 -12.19 -17.93 7.90
CA ILE A 78 -13.58 -17.60 7.53
C ILE A 78 -14.52 -18.78 7.79
N SER A 79 -14.10 -20.01 7.45
CA SER A 79 -14.91 -21.21 7.68
C SER A 79 -15.19 -21.49 9.17
N MET A 80 -14.43 -20.86 10.07
CA MET A 80 -14.57 -20.98 11.52
C MET A 80 -15.45 -19.87 12.13
N LEU A 81 -15.87 -18.87 11.35
CA LEU A 81 -16.69 -17.77 11.87
C LEU A 81 -18.13 -18.21 12.14
N PRO A 82 -18.78 -17.72 13.21
CA PRO A 82 -20.19 -17.97 13.44
C PRO A 82 -21.04 -17.51 12.24
N GLY A 83 -21.80 -18.43 11.65
CA GLY A 83 -22.67 -18.14 10.50
C GLY A 83 -22.00 -18.23 9.12
N SER A 84 -20.73 -18.65 9.04
CA SER A 84 -20.09 -18.95 7.76
C SER A 84 -20.81 -20.11 7.05
N THR A 85 -21.08 -19.96 5.76
CA THR A 85 -21.67 -21.04 4.94
C THR A 85 -20.60 -21.67 4.04
N PRO A 86 -20.72 -22.98 3.73
CA PRO A 86 -19.82 -23.62 2.76
C PRO A 86 -19.78 -22.92 1.40
N ALA A 87 -20.89 -22.33 0.97
CA ALA A 87 -20.97 -21.56 -0.28
C ALA A 87 -20.08 -20.31 -0.26
N MET A 88 -20.04 -19.57 0.86
CA MET A 88 -19.21 -18.36 0.98
C MET A 88 -17.72 -18.67 0.87
N VAL A 89 -17.30 -19.80 1.46
CA VAL A 89 -15.90 -20.26 1.41
C VAL A 89 -15.56 -20.80 0.02
N ARG A 90 -16.49 -21.53 -0.61
CA ARG A 90 -16.37 -22.00 -1.99
C ARG A 90 -16.19 -20.84 -2.97
N ASP A 91 -16.98 -19.78 -2.86
CA ASP A 91 -16.91 -18.63 -3.75
C ASP A 91 -15.55 -17.92 -3.70
N GLN A 92 -14.89 -17.90 -2.54
CA GLN A 92 -13.53 -17.37 -2.42
C GLN A 92 -12.49 -18.23 -3.13
N LEU A 93 -12.60 -19.55 -3.02
CA LEU A 93 -11.70 -20.48 -3.70
C LEU A 93 -11.99 -20.60 -5.20
N ALA A 94 -13.24 -20.36 -5.63
CA ALA A 94 -13.67 -20.48 -7.01
C ALA A 94 -12.91 -19.55 -7.98
N VAL A 95 -12.42 -18.40 -7.50
CA VAL A 95 -11.62 -17.45 -8.30
C VAL A 95 -10.29 -18.05 -8.75
N ARG A 96 -9.73 -18.99 -7.98
CA ARG A 96 -8.47 -19.69 -8.27
C ARG A 96 -8.65 -21.03 -8.96
N ARG A 97 -9.89 -21.50 -9.06
CA ARG A 97 -10.19 -22.79 -9.67
C ARG A 97 -9.64 -22.85 -11.09
N ASP A 98 -8.98 -23.96 -11.41
CA ASP A 98 -8.41 -24.22 -12.73
C ASP A 98 -7.30 -23.22 -13.15
N ARG A 99 -6.71 -22.47 -12.20
CA ARG A 99 -5.70 -21.43 -12.45
C ARG A 99 -4.51 -21.56 -11.49
N GLY A 100 -3.32 -21.17 -11.94
CA GLY A 100 -2.12 -21.13 -11.11
C GLY A 100 -1.10 -22.22 -11.42
N SER A 101 0.06 -22.14 -10.75
CA SER A 101 1.10 -23.17 -10.81
C SER A 101 0.66 -24.45 -10.09
N VAL A 102 1.43 -25.54 -10.27
CA VAL A 102 1.15 -26.82 -9.60
C VAL A 102 1.00 -26.64 -8.08
N PRO A 103 1.92 -25.94 -7.36
CA PRO A 103 1.76 -25.67 -5.93
C PRO A 103 0.45 -24.95 -5.56
N GLN A 104 0.07 -23.91 -6.29
CA GLN A 104 -1.14 -23.12 -6.01
C GLN A 104 -2.41 -23.96 -6.19
N ARG A 105 -2.44 -24.80 -7.23
CA ARG A 105 -3.57 -25.69 -7.52
C ARG A 105 -3.69 -26.83 -6.53
N VAL A 106 -2.57 -27.43 -6.12
CA VAL A 106 -2.53 -28.42 -5.02
C VAL A 106 -3.02 -27.82 -3.71
N ALA A 107 -2.56 -26.61 -3.36
CA ALA A 107 -3.04 -25.91 -2.16
C ALA A 107 -4.55 -25.63 -2.22
N THR A 108 -5.06 -25.21 -3.38
CA THR A 108 -6.50 -24.96 -3.60
C THR A 108 -7.33 -26.23 -3.39
N MET A 109 -6.86 -27.37 -3.92
CA MET A 109 -7.49 -28.68 -3.69
C MET A 109 -7.51 -29.08 -2.20
N ILE A 110 -6.39 -28.88 -1.48
CA ILE A 110 -6.30 -29.15 -0.04
C ILE A 110 -7.32 -28.29 0.71
N LEU A 111 -7.40 -27.00 0.39
CA LEU A 111 -8.35 -26.08 1.02
C LEU A 111 -9.82 -26.45 0.77
N PHE A 112 -10.18 -26.88 -0.45
CA PHE A 112 -11.52 -27.40 -0.72
C PHE A 112 -11.86 -28.62 0.15
N THR A 113 -10.89 -29.51 0.35
CA THR A 113 -11.06 -30.69 1.21
C THR A 113 -11.26 -30.28 2.67
N GLU A 114 -10.46 -29.33 3.15
CA GLU A 114 -10.52 -28.81 4.52
C GLU A 114 -11.87 -28.19 4.88
N VAL A 115 -12.52 -27.53 3.92
CA VAL A 115 -13.81 -26.86 4.11
C VAL A 115 -15.00 -27.80 3.84
N GLY A 116 -14.72 -29.08 3.57
CA GLY A 116 -15.72 -30.13 3.34
C GLY A 116 -16.31 -30.18 1.92
N ASP A 117 -15.71 -29.48 0.96
CA ASP A 117 -16.14 -29.44 -0.43
C ASP A 117 -15.38 -30.47 -1.29
N LEU A 118 -15.65 -31.74 -1.03
CA LEU A 118 -14.97 -32.86 -1.69
C LEU A 118 -15.23 -32.89 -3.21
N GLU A 119 -16.37 -32.39 -3.66
CA GLU A 119 -16.70 -32.31 -5.08
C GLU A 119 -15.78 -31.31 -5.79
N SER A 120 -15.63 -30.10 -5.24
CA SER A 120 -14.75 -29.08 -5.82
C SER A 120 -13.28 -29.49 -5.72
N ALA A 121 -12.86 -30.14 -4.63
CA ALA A 121 -11.52 -30.70 -4.50
C ALA A 121 -11.23 -31.73 -5.59
N ARG A 122 -12.18 -32.65 -5.86
CA ARG A 122 -12.05 -33.65 -6.93
C ARG A 122 -12.00 -33.00 -8.32
N GLN A 123 -12.83 -31.99 -8.57
CA GLN A 123 -12.82 -31.28 -9.85
C GLN A 123 -11.49 -30.55 -10.08
N GLU A 124 -10.90 -29.95 -9.05
CA GLU A 124 -9.59 -29.31 -9.15
C GLU A 124 -8.48 -30.35 -9.41
N LEU A 125 -8.54 -31.52 -8.75
CA LEU A 125 -7.63 -32.65 -8.99
C LEU A 125 -7.69 -33.12 -10.46
N GLU A 126 -8.89 -33.37 -10.98
CA GLU A 126 -9.12 -33.83 -12.37
C GLU A 126 -8.65 -32.78 -13.40
N SER A 127 -8.89 -31.51 -13.11
CA SER A 127 -8.43 -30.39 -13.95
C SER A 127 -6.91 -30.20 -13.92
N LEU A 128 -6.27 -30.48 -12.79
CA LEU A 128 -4.81 -30.43 -12.68
C LEU A 128 -4.16 -31.59 -13.43
N ASP A 129 -4.72 -32.79 -13.36
CA ASP A 129 -4.34 -33.93 -14.20
C ASP A 129 -4.36 -33.55 -15.69
N ALA A 130 -5.48 -32.99 -16.17
CA ALA A 130 -5.62 -32.58 -17.57
C ALA A 130 -4.62 -31.49 -17.99
N ALA A 131 -4.33 -30.52 -17.11
CA ALA A 131 -3.36 -29.47 -17.39
C ALA A 131 -1.92 -29.99 -17.45
N ILE A 132 -1.56 -30.95 -16.60
CA ILE A 132 -0.24 -31.61 -16.62
C ILE A 132 -0.09 -32.48 -17.87
N GLU A 133 -1.14 -33.21 -18.26
CA GLU A 133 -1.16 -33.99 -19.51
C GLU A 133 -0.95 -33.11 -20.74
N ASP A 134 -1.65 -31.96 -20.82
CA ASP A 134 -1.44 -30.98 -21.89
C ASP A 134 -0.03 -30.37 -21.85
N HIS A 135 0.51 -30.09 -20.66
CA HIS A 135 1.88 -29.60 -20.48
C HIS A 135 2.93 -30.59 -21.04
N HIS A 136 2.78 -31.87 -20.70
CA HIS A 136 3.60 -32.96 -21.23
C HIS A 136 3.40 -33.17 -22.73
N ALA A 137 2.17 -33.09 -23.24
CA ALA A 137 1.87 -33.21 -24.67
C ALA A 137 2.53 -32.09 -25.50
N ARG A 138 2.75 -30.92 -24.90
CA ARG A 138 3.53 -29.81 -25.49
C ARG A 138 5.05 -29.98 -25.37
N GLY A 139 5.52 -31.13 -24.89
CA GLY A 139 6.93 -31.47 -24.77
C GLY A 139 7.65 -30.78 -23.61
N LYS A 140 6.91 -30.24 -22.63
CA LYS A 140 7.48 -29.63 -21.42
C LYS A 140 7.38 -30.62 -20.27
N ALA A 141 8.43 -30.76 -19.48
CA ALA A 141 8.40 -31.56 -18.24
C ALA A 141 8.13 -30.66 -17.04
N LEU A 142 7.44 -31.18 -16.04
CA LEU A 142 7.38 -30.55 -14.73
C LEU A 142 8.78 -30.54 -14.08
N GLU A 143 9.02 -29.54 -13.24
CA GLU A 143 10.19 -29.57 -12.36
C GLU A 143 10.10 -30.79 -11.42
N PRO A 144 11.24 -31.39 -11.02
CA PRO A 144 11.25 -32.61 -10.18
C PRO A 144 10.42 -32.48 -8.90
N ASP A 145 10.50 -31.32 -8.24
CA ASP A 145 9.79 -31.05 -7.00
C ASP A 145 8.28 -30.87 -7.24
N GLU A 146 7.86 -30.23 -8.34
CA GLU A 146 6.45 -30.12 -8.72
C GLU A 146 5.84 -31.48 -9.06
N ALA A 147 6.60 -32.33 -9.77
CA ALA A 147 6.17 -33.69 -10.10
C ALA A 147 6.00 -34.55 -8.84
N ARG A 148 6.94 -34.43 -7.88
CA ARG A 148 6.87 -35.14 -6.60
C ARG A 148 5.75 -34.60 -5.72
N LEU A 149 5.58 -33.28 -5.64
CA LEU A 149 4.49 -32.62 -4.94
C LEU A 149 3.13 -33.12 -5.44
N TRP A 150 2.96 -33.10 -6.76
CA TRP A 150 1.73 -33.55 -7.40
C TRP A 150 1.44 -35.02 -7.07
N LYS A 151 2.44 -35.88 -7.20
CA LYS A 151 2.31 -37.30 -6.86
C LYS A 151 1.87 -37.50 -5.40
N ALA A 152 2.55 -36.85 -4.46
CA ALA A 152 2.23 -36.94 -3.04
C ALA A 152 0.80 -36.47 -2.72
N ALA A 153 0.39 -35.34 -3.31
CA ALA A 153 -0.96 -34.80 -3.16
C ALA A 153 -2.04 -35.74 -3.76
N ARG A 154 -1.80 -36.29 -4.95
CA ARG A 154 -2.72 -37.24 -5.59
C ARG A 154 -2.86 -38.52 -4.78
N ASP A 155 -1.75 -39.06 -4.29
CA ASP A 155 -1.75 -40.27 -3.45
C ASP A 155 -2.56 -40.03 -2.17
N LEU A 156 -2.43 -38.86 -1.54
CA LEU A 156 -3.19 -38.49 -0.33
C LEU A 156 -4.68 -38.29 -0.57
N TYR A 157 -5.07 -37.57 -1.62
CA TYR A 157 -6.43 -37.04 -1.76
C TYR A 157 -7.32 -37.85 -2.73
N SER A 158 -6.78 -38.86 -3.41
CA SER A 158 -7.54 -39.71 -4.36
C SER A 158 -8.59 -40.62 -3.72
N GLU A 159 -8.42 -41.05 -2.46
CA GLU A 159 -9.25 -42.06 -1.80
C GLU A 159 -9.91 -41.53 -0.50
N GLY A 160 -9.96 -40.21 -0.32
CA GLY A 160 -10.15 -39.57 0.98
C GLY A 160 -8.85 -39.56 1.78
N VAL A 161 -8.75 -38.72 2.82
CA VAL A 161 -7.50 -38.50 3.58
C VAL A 161 -7.53 -39.26 4.92
N PRO A 162 -7.40 -40.60 4.96
CA PRO A 162 -7.34 -41.32 6.23
C PRO A 162 -6.01 -41.05 6.93
N ALA A 163 -6.06 -40.87 8.25
CA ALA A 163 -4.89 -40.58 9.10
C ALA A 163 -3.77 -41.63 9.00
N GLU A 164 -4.08 -42.84 8.56
CA GLU A 164 -3.12 -43.92 8.33
C GLU A 164 -2.31 -43.69 7.03
N LYS A 165 -2.94 -43.16 5.98
CA LYS A 165 -2.30 -42.87 4.70
C LYS A 165 -1.36 -41.66 4.79
N VAL A 166 -1.73 -40.67 5.60
CA VAL A 166 -0.82 -39.56 5.96
C VAL A 166 0.42 -40.07 6.69
N ARG A 167 0.25 -41.04 7.61
CA ARG A 167 1.36 -41.64 8.37
C ARG A 167 2.24 -42.58 7.54
N SER A 168 1.72 -43.17 6.46
CA SER A 168 2.47 -44.09 5.60
C SER A 168 3.22 -43.39 4.46
N LEU A 169 3.05 -42.08 4.28
CA LEU A 169 3.81 -41.31 3.30
C LEU A 169 5.32 -41.35 3.57
N PRO A 170 6.16 -41.55 2.55
CA PRO A 170 7.60 -41.37 2.64
C PRO A 170 7.98 -40.01 3.23
N GLU A 171 9.05 -39.92 4.02
CA GLU A 171 9.48 -38.62 4.60
C GLU A 171 9.81 -37.59 3.52
N GLU A 172 10.46 -38.02 2.42
CA GLU A 172 10.77 -37.13 1.30
C GLU A 172 9.52 -36.48 0.68
N ASP A 173 8.40 -37.21 0.61
CA ASP A 173 7.14 -36.67 0.08
C ASP A 173 6.48 -35.71 1.09
N ARG A 174 6.66 -35.98 2.40
CA ARG A 174 6.21 -35.08 3.48
C ARG A 174 7.04 -33.79 3.53
N GLU A 175 8.34 -33.88 3.31
CA GLU A 175 9.23 -32.72 3.21
C GLU A 175 8.86 -31.83 2.01
N VAL A 176 8.67 -32.41 0.82
CA VAL A 176 8.26 -31.64 -0.37
C VAL A 176 6.93 -30.91 -0.16
N LEU A 177 5.95 -31.54 0.49
CA LEU A 177 4.69 -30.87 0.85
C LEU A 177 4.91 -29.68 1.79
N ARG A 178 5.75 -29.83 2.84
CA ARG A 178 6.03 -28.75 3.80
C ARG A 178 6.84 -27.61 3.18
N GLU A 179 7.88 -27.93 2.41
CA GLU A 179 8.76 -26.92 1.82
C GLU A 179 8.07 -26.13 0.71
N THR A 180 7.28 -26.80 -0.12
CA THR A 180 6.63 -26.16 -1.27
C THR A 180 5.33 -25.43 -0.90
N LEU A 181 4.54 -25.98 0.03
CA LEU A 181 3.23 -25.43 0.40
C LEU A 181 3.20 -24.74 1.77
N GLY A 182 4.29 -24.77 2.54
CA GLY A 182 4.41 -24.12 3.84
C GLY A 182 3.34 -24.57 4.84
N TRP A 183 2.59 -23.59 5.35
CA TRP A 183 1.48 -23.83 6.27
C TRP A 183 0.39 -24.77 5.72
N VAL A 184 0.08 -24.69 4.41
CA VAL A 184 -0.92 -25.56 3.78
C VAL A 184 -0.44 -27.02 3.73
N GLY A 185 0.84 -27.23 3.45
CA GLY A 185 1.45 -28.56 3.50
C GLY A 185 1.43 -29.15 4.90
N SER A 186 1.71 -28.32 5.91
CA SER A 186 1.60 -28.71 7.32
C SER A 186 0.17 -29.10 7.70
N LEU A 187 -0.82 -28.38 7.16
CA LEU A 187 -2.25 -28.70 7.37
C LEU A 187 -2.64 -30.03 6.71
N ALA A 188 -2.17 -30.29 5.49
CA ALA A 188 -2.42 -31.55 4.78
C ALA A 188 -1.84 -32.77 5.51
N LEU A 189 -0.71 -32.58 6.20
CA LEU A 189 -0.02 -33.63 6.95
C LEU A 189 -0.52 -33.79 8.40
N ALA A 190 -1.45 -32.94 8.86
CA ALA A 190 -1.98 -32.99 10.22
C ALA A 190 -3.28 -33.82 10.26
N PRO A 191 -3.27 -35.07 10.78
CA PRO A 191 -4.46 -35.92 10.81
C PRO A 191 -5.56 -35.41 11.75
N ASP A 192 -6.83 -35.69 11.40
CA ASP A 192 -7.99 -35.39 12.25
C ASP A 192 -7.96 -36.20 13.56
N GLY A 193 -8.10 -35.52 14.70
CA GLY A 193 -8.30 -36.13 16.01
C GLY A 193 -7.06 -36.76 16.68
N ALA A 194 -5.86 -36.58 16.12
CA ALA A 194 -4.62 -37.04 16.76
C ALA A 194 -4.08 -35.98 17.75
N GLU A 195 -3.79 -36.40 18.99
CA GLU A 195 -2.93 -35.63 19.89
C GLU A 195 -1.53 -35.54 19.26
N THR A 196 -1.11 -34.32 18.90
CA THR A 196 0.24 -33.93 18.41
C THR A 196 0.90 -34.93 17.45
N PRO A 197 0.99 -34.60 16.14
CA PRO A 197 1.88 -35.35 15.23
C PRO A 197 3.28 -35.45 15.84
N THR A 198 3.96 -36.58 15.65
CA THR A 198 5.32 -36.77 16.17
C THR A 198 6.32 -35.73 15.65
N ASP A 199 6.02 -35.12 14.50
CA ASP A 199 6.79 -34.05 13.86
C ASP A 199 5.87 -32.97 13.25
N GLY A 200 5.60 -31.91 14.01
CA GLY A 200 4.93 -30.69 13.53
C GLY A 200 3.74 -30.22 14.40
N PRO A 201 3.15 -29.07 14.04
CA PRO A 201 1.99 -28.52 14.75
C PRO A 201 0.75 -29.42 14.57
N SER A 202 -0.07 -29.49 15.61
CA SER A 202 -1.36 -30.17 15.54
C SER A 202 -2.33 -29.44 14.62
N ARG A 203 -3.31 -30.17 14.07
CA ARG A 203 -4.38 -29.60 13.23
C ARG A 203 -5.17 -28.50 13.95
N THR A 204 -5.36 -28.66 15.25
CA THR A 204 -6.01 -27.66 16.11
C THR A 204 -5.19 -26.38 16.22
N GLU A 205 -3.86 -26.47 16.40
CA GLU A 205 -2.98 -25.30 16.43
C GLU A 205 -2.97 -24.55 15.11
N LEU A 206 -2.91 -25.28 13.98
CA LEU A 206 -2.98 -24.66 12.65
C LEU A 206 -4.32 -23.94 12.45
N ARG A 207 -5.45 -24.54 12.83
CA ARG A 207 -6.77 -23.89 12.75
C ARG A 207 -6.88 -22.68 13.67
N LEU A 208 -6.31 -22.73 14.87
CA LEU A 208 -6.25 -21.58 15.77
C LEU A 208 -5.41 -20.43 15.18
N ASP A 209 -4.30 -20.75 14.52
CA ASP A 209 -3.48 -19.78 13.80
C ASP A 209 -4.25 -19.11 12.65
N ALA A 210 -4.98 -19.91 11.83
CA ALA A 210 -5.89 -19.37 10.81
C ALA A 210 -6.98 -18.47 11.41
N ALA A 211 -7.61 -18.88 12.51
CA ALA A 211 -8.60 -18.09 13.22
C ALA A 211 -8.01 -16.78 13.80
N ARG A 212 -6.76 -16.81 14.27
CA ARG A 212 -6.05 -15.61 14.75
C ARG A 212 -5.81 -14.62 13.61
N VAL A 213 -5.30 -15.08 12.46
CA VAL A 213 -5.10 -14.23 11.28
C VAL A 213 -6.42 -13.61 10.82
N MET A 214 -7.48 -14.41 10.70
CA MET A 214 -8.81 -13.89 10.33
C MET A 214 -9.37 -12.93 11.39
N GLY A 215 -9.12 -13.18 12.68
CA GLY A 215 -9.51 -12.29 13.77
C GLY A 215 -8.84 -10.92 13.70
N ILE A 216 -7.55 -10.89 13.34
CA ILE A 216 -6.79 -9.65 13.11
C ILE A 216 -7.37 -8.89 11.91
N PHE A 217 -7.55 -9.55 10.76
CA PHE A 217 -8.13 -8.92 9.57
C PHE A 217 -9.56 -8.41 9.83
N GLY A 218 -10.41 -9.24 10.44
CA GLY A 218 -11.80 -8.88 10.74
C GLY A 218 -11.90 -7.69 11.70
N THR A 219 -11.04 -7.65 12.72
CA THR A 219 -10.99 -6.54 13.68
C THR A 219 -10.48 -5.26 13.00
N ALA A 220 -9.39 -5.34 12.25
CA ALA A 220 -8.86 -4.20 11.50
C ALA A 220 -9.90 -3.65 10.50
N ALA A 221 -10.52 -4.52 9.71
CA ALA A 221 -11.55 -4.14 8.73
C ALA A 221 -12.78 -3.51 9.41
N SER A 222 -13.23 -4.05 10.54
CA SER A 222 -14.36 -3.50 11.30
C SER A 222 -14.05 -2.11 11.86
N LEU A 223 -12.86 -1.94 12.47
CA LEU A 223 -12.42 -0.65 12.99
C LEU A 223 -12.28 0.38 11.87
N LEU A 224 -11.64 0.04 10.76
CA LEU A 224 -11.50 0.92 9.61
C LEU A 224 -12.87 1.29 9.01
N THR A 225 -13.83 0.36 8.98
CA THR A 225 -15.19 0.64 8.51
C THR A 225 -15.91 1.63 9.43
N ILE A 226 -15.86 1.42 10.75
CA ILE A 226 -16.48 2.32 11.73
C ILE A 226 -15.87 3.71 11.64
N LEU A 227 -14.53 3.80 11.62
CA LEU A 227 -13.82 5.08 11.49
C LEU A 227 -14.10 5.75 10.14
N GLY A 228 -14.24 4.97 9.06
CA GLY A 228 -14.60 5.46 7.74
C GLY A 228 -16.01 6.03 7.69
N LEU A 229 -16.98 5.40 8.35
CA LEU A 229 -18.32 5.95 8.49
C LEU A 229 -18.31 7.26 9.28
N CYS A 230 -17.58 7.33 10.40
CA CYS A 230 -17.39 8.57 11.14
C CYS A 230 -16.75 9.66 10.27
N GLY A 231 -15.73 9.30 9.48
CA GLY A 231 -15.07 10.18 8.53
C GLY A 231 -16.00 10.69 7.43
N PHE A 232 -16.86 9.83 6.90
CA PHE A 232 -17.84 10.19 5.87
C PHE A 232 -18.82 11.26 6.39
N PHE A 233 -19.37 11.08 7.59
CA PHE A 233 -20.25 12.08 8.21
C PHE A 233 -19.50 13.38 8.54
N ALA A 234 -18.24 13.29 9.01
CA ALA A 234 -17.41 14.46 9.26
C ALA A 234 -17.13 15.26 7.97
N LEU A 235 -16.81 14.58 6.85
CA LEU A 235 -16.64 15.20 5.54
C LEU A 235 -17.92 15.88 5.05
N ALA A 236 -19.07 15.21 5.21
CA ALA A 236 -20.36 15.79 4.84
C ALA A 236 -20.64 17.07 5.64
N ALA A 237 -20.45 17.03 6.96
CA ALA A 237 -20.62 18.19 7.83
C ALA A 237 -19.66 19.33 7.47
N LEU A 238 -18.37 19.04 7.23
CA LEU A 238 -17.39 20.05 6.80
C LEU A 238 -17.72 20.63 5.42
N SER A 239 -18.21 19.82 4.50
CA SER A 239 -18.62 20.27 3.17
C SER A 239 -19.81 21.22 3.24
N ILE A 240 -20.82 20.89 4.06
CA ILE A 240 -21.99 21.75 4.32
C ILE A 240 -21.52 23.05 4.99
N ALA A 241 -20.74 22.97 6.06
CA ALA A 241 -20.21 24.14 6.75
C ALA A 241 -19.37 25.03 5.83
N GLY A 242 -18.57 24.43 4.94
CA GLY A 242 -17.79 25.15 3.94
C GLY A 242 -18.64 25.84 2.88
N SER A 243 -19.73 25.20 2.43
CA SER A 243 -20.70 25.82 1.51
C SER A 243 -21.46 26.99 2.16
N ALA A 244 -21.66 26.93 3.48
CA ALA A 244 -22.26 28.00 4.28
C ALA A 244 -21.26 29.09 4.69
N GLY A 245 -19.99 29.00 4.27
CA GLY A 245 -18.94 29.97 4.63
C GLY A 245 -18.47 29.91 6.09
N LEU A 246 -18.84 28.87 6.83
CA LEU A 246 -18.52 28.71 8.26
C LEU A 246 -17.11 28.16 8.50
N THR A 247 -16.46 27.62 7.48
CA THR A 247 -15.08 27.12 7.57
C THR A 247 -14.09 28.12 6.98
N ARG A 248 -13.00 28.39 7.71
CA ARG A 248 -11.86 29.14 7.18
C ARG A 248 -10.91 28.20 6.43
N ARG A 249 -10.56 28.57 5.20
CA ARG A 249 -9.47 27.95 4.44
C ARG A 249 -8.17 28.67 4.79
N HIS A 250 -7.13 27.91 5.09
CA HIS A 250 -5.86 28.49 5.51
C HIS A 250 -4.79 28.44 4.40
N PHE A 251 -5.01 27.67 3.33
CA PHE A 251 -4.04 27.57 2.23
C PHE A 251 -3.80 28.94 1.59
N ALA A 252 -2.59 29.46 1.77
CA ALA A 252 -2.27 30.84 1.44
C ALA A 252 -1.84 31.02 -0.03
N PRO A 253 -1.98 32.25 -0.59
CA PRO A 253 -1.26 32.65 -1.79
C PRO A 253 0.23 32.35 -1.64
N ALA A 254 0.83 31.87 -2.72
CA ALA A 254 2.21 31.41 -2.70
C ALA A 254 3.16 32.59 -2.88
N ARG A 255 4.24 32.64 -2.09
CA ARG A 255 5.31 33.64 -2.22
C ARG A 255 6.41 33.19 -3.18
N LEU A 256 6.67 31.88 -3.25
CA LEU A 256 7.62 31.31 -4.21
C LEU A 256 7.09 31.35 -5.65
N ARG A 257 8.02 31.45 -6.60
CA ARG A 257 7.72 31.38 -8.04
C ARG A 257 7.30 29.97 -8.45
N THR A 258 6.29 29.85 -9.32
CA THR A 258 5.73 28.55 -9.76
C THR A 258 6.76 27.59 -10.35
N GLY A 259 7.76 28.11 -11.09
CA GLY A 259 8.82 27.28 -11.67
C GLY A 259 9.81 26.71 -10.65
N ARG A 260 9.97 27.33 -9.48
CA ARG A 260 10.91 26.86 -8.44
C ARG A 260 10.43 25.58 -7.79
N SER A 261 9.13 25.47 -7.52
CA SER A 261 8.54 24.27 -6.92
C SER A 261 8.77 23.03 -7.77
N ILE A 262 8.43 23.07 -9.07
CA ILE A 262 8.60 21.88 -9.93
C ILE A 262 10.07 21.52 -10.18
N GLN A 263 10.98 22.51 -10.27
CA GLN A 263 12.42 22.24 -10.34
C GLN A 263 12.92 21.52 -9.09
N THR A 264 12.46 21.95 -7.91
CA THR A 264 12.79 21.31 -6.62
C THR A 264 12.29 19.87 -6.59
N PHE A 265 11.06 19.62 -7.05
CA PHE A 265 10.49 18.27 -7.13
C PHE A 265 11.24 17.37 -8.13
N ALA A 266 11.58 17.90 -9.30
CA ALA A 266 12.32 17.17 -10.33
C ALA A 266 13.75 16.81 -9.87
N LEU A 267 14.42 17.71 -9.14
CA LEU A 267 15.71 17.40 -8.53
C LEU A 267 15.57 16.36 -7.41
N TRP A 268 14.55 16.49 -6.57
CA TRP A 268 14.29 15.53 -5.51
C TRP A 268 14.03 14.13 -6.04
N ILE A 269 13.16 13.96 -7.04
CA ILE A 269 12.82 12.61 -7.51
C ILE A 269 14.06 11.90 -8.07
N VAL A 270 14.88 12.58 -8.88
CA VAL A 270 16.16 12.02 -9.37
C VAL A 270 17.10 11.69 -8.21
N PHE A 271 17.26 12.62 -7.27
CA PHE A 271 18.19 12.46 -6.16
C PHE A 271 17.74 11.37 -5.18
N PHE A 272 16.45 11.27 -4.91
CA PHE A 272 15.85 10.23 -4.07
C PHE A 272 16.13 8.84 -4.62
N PHE A 273 15.82 8.59 -5.90
CA PHE A 273 16.09 7.28 -6.49
C PHE A 273 17.59 6.96 -6.60
N ALA A 274 18.42 7.96 -6.91
CA ALA A 274 19.87 7.78 -6.92
C ALA A 274 20.42 7.39 -5.52
N LEU A 275 19.92 8.04 -4.46
CA LEU A 275 20.29 7.72 -3.08
C LEU A 275 19.79 6.35 -2.65
N GLN A 276 18.57 5.96 -3.04
CA GLN A 276 18.03 4.63 -2.72
C GLN A 276 18.79 3.52 -3.44
N PHE A 277 19.14 3.73 -4.71
CA PHE A 277 19.99 2.82 -5.45
C PHE A 277 21.38 2.69 -4.81
N LEU A 278 22.00 3.81 -4.44
CA LEU A 278 23.29 3.80 -3.74
C LEU A 278 23.18 3.10 -2.38
N ALA A 279 22.10 3.29 -1.62
CA ALA A 279 21.85 2.59 -0.37
C ALA A 279 21.79 1.07 -0.59
N GLY A 280 21.12 0.61 -1.67
CA GLY A 280 21.11 -0.80 -2.08
C GLY A 280 22.52 -1.34 -2.35
N LEU A 281 23.32 -0.63 -3.14
CA LEU A 281 24.71 -1.01 -3.41
C LEU A 281 25.56 -1.07 -2.13
N MET A 282 25.38 -0.13 -1.20
CA MET A 282 26.12 -0.09 0.06
C MET A 282 25.76 -1.27 0.98
N VAL A 283 24.50 -1.72 0.96
CA VAL A 283 24.07 -2.95 1.65
C VAL A 283 24.78 -4.16 1.06
N GLU A 284 24.83 -4.28 -0.26
CA GLU A 284 25.48 -5.42 -0.95
C GLU A 284 27.00 -5.44 -0.78
N ILE A 285 27.67 -4.29 -0.90
CA ILE A 285 29.14 -4.21 -0.91
C ILE A 285 29.71 -4.20 0.51
N LEU A 286 29.09 -3.47 1.43
CA LEU A 286 29.63 -3.21 2.76
C LEU A 286 28.89 -3.97 3.87
N GLY A 287 27.82 -4.70 3.55
CA GLY A 287 27.02 -5.44 4.53
C GLY A 287 26.30 -4.53 5.53
N LEU A 288 25.97 -3.29 5.14
CA LEU A 288 25.22 -2.37 6.00
C LEU A 288 23.77 -2.87 6.20
N THR A 289 23.14 -2.44 7.30
CA THR A 289 21.71 -2.73 7.52
C THR A 289 20.86 -1.99 6.49
N ARG A 290 19.95 -2.72 5.85
CA ARG A 290 19.10 -2.20 4.75
C ARG A 290 18.19 -1.10 5.24
N GLY A 291 17.51 -1.31 6.36
CA GLY A 291 16.62 -0.34 6.97
C GLY A 291 17.34 0.95 7.34
N LEU A 292 18.55 0.90 7.90
CA LEU A 292 19.33 2.09 8.22
C LEU A 292 19.76 2.84 6.97
N SER A 293 20.29 2.10 5.98
CA SER A 293 20.76 2.67 4.71
C SER A 293 19.63 3.39 3.97
N SER A 294 18.45 2.76 3.91
CA SER A 294 17.23 3.35 3.34
C SER A 294 16.78 4.58 4.13
N LEU A 295 16.75 4.49 5.47
CA LEU A 295 16.34 5.62 6.32
C LEU A 295 17.26 6.85 6.13
N VAL A 296 18.57 6.63 6.07
CA VAL A 296 19.55 7.68 5.79
C VAL A 296 19.33 8.26 4.40
N ALA A 297 19.12 7.42 3.38
CA ALA A 297 18.83 7.87 2.01
C ALA A 297 17.56 8.73 1.94
N PHE A 298 16.48 8.33 2.63
CA PHE A 298 15.25 9.11 2.74
C PHE A 298 15.53 10.53 3.25
N PHE A 299 16.15 10.67 4.43
CA PHE A 299 16.39 11.99 5.01
C PHE A 299 17.44 12.79 4.26
N LEU A 300 18.46 12.14 3.69
CA LEU A 300 19.47 12.81 2.88
C LEU A 300 18.86 13.42 1.60
N SER A 301 17.79 12.82 1.06
CA SER A 301 17.07 13.38 -0.09
C SER A 301 16.46 14.77 0.17
N LEU A 302 16.24 15.16 1.43
CA LEU A 302 15.75 16.49 1.80
C LEU A 302 16.73 17.61 1.42
N LEU A 303 17.99 17.30 1.12
CA LEU A 303 18.94 18.28 0.57
C LEU A 303 18.46 18.92 -0.73
N ALA A 304 17.52 18.30 -1.46
CA ALA A 304 16.88 18.91 -2.61
C ALA A 304 16.14 20.23 -2.28
N LEU A 305 15.70 20.43 -1.02
CA LEU A 305 15.11 21.69 -0.54
C LEU A 305 16.09 22.86 -0.50
N LEU A 306 17.40 22.61 -0.62
CA LEU A 306 18.41 23.66 -0.74
C LEU A 306 18.38 24.33 -2.13
N TRP A 307 17.79 23.68 -3.14
CA TRP A 307 17.68 24.23 -4.49
C TRP A 307 17.06 25.64 -4.54
N PRO A 308 15.85 25.89 -4.02
CA PRO A 308 15.26 27.24 -4.02
C PRO A 308 16.12 28.25 -3.25
N ILE A 309 16.78 27.83 -2.16
CA ILE A 309 17.71 28.69 -1.39
C ILE A 309 18.89 29.12 -2.26
N PHE A 310 19.55 28.18 -2.94
CA PHE A 310 20.65 28.49 -3.87
C PHE A 310 20.21 29.36 -5.05
N ARG A 311 18.92 29.34 -5.37
CA ARG A 311 18.32 30.15 -6.42
C ARG A 311 17.76 31.49 -5.92
N GLY A 312 18.03 31.85 -4.67
CA GLY A 312 17.77 33.16 -4.08
C GLY A 312 16.45 33.29 -3.31
N ASP A 313 15.71 32.20 -3.09
CA ASP A 313 14.47 32.24 -2.33
C ASP A 313 14.74 32.26 -0.80
N GLU A 314 13.96 33.05 -0.06
CA GLU A 314 14.11 33.16 1.39
C GLU A 314 13.68 31.88 2.13
N SER A 315 14.49 31.43 3.08
CA SER A 315 14.21 30.24 3.91
C SER A 315 12.84 30.30 4.61
N ASN A 316 12.42 31.48 5.08
CA ASN A 316 11.13 31.65 5.73
C ASN A 316 9.95 31.51 4.74
N ALA A 317 10.11 32.01 3.51
CA ALA A 317 9.12 31.84 2.46
C ALA A 317 8.99 30.36 2.04
N ILE A 318 10.12 29.64 1.95
CA ILE A 318 10.15 28.20 1.68
C ILE A 318 9.42 27.44 2.79
N ARG A 319 9.75 27.70 4.06
CA ARG A 319 9.11 27.03 5.21
C ARG A 319 7.62 27.29 5.27
N SER A 320 7.20 28.55 5.18
CA SER A 320 5.80 28.92 5.19
C SER A 320 5.06 28.25 4.04
N ASP A 321 5.56 28.42 2.82
CA ASP A 321 4.78 28.03 1.68
C ASP A 321 4.78 26.50 1.45
N PHE A 322 5.85 25.78 1.78
CA PHE A 322 5.83 24.31 1.75
C PHE A 322 5.04 23.70 2.92
N GLY A 323 4.53 24.50 3.86
CA GLY A 323 3.72 24.01 4.98
C GLY A 323 4.55 23.49 6.17
N LEU A 324 5.83 23.88 6.25
CA LEU A 324 6.75 23.56 7.34
C LEU A 324 6.60 24.52 8.52
N HIS A 325 5.38 24.59 9.07
CA HIS A 325 5.04 25.40 10.24
C HIS A 325 4.00 24.67 11.10
N ALA A 326 3.83 25.10 12.34
CA ALA A 326 2.96 24.44 13.31
C ALA A 326 1.45 24.73 13.13
N GLY A 327 1.05 25.40 12.04
CA GLY A 327 -0.35 25.80 11.80
C GLY A 327 -0.95 26.56 12.98
N GLY A 328 -2.08 26.07 13.51
CA GLY A 328 -2.74 26.60 14.70
C GLY A 328 -2.19 26.08 16.04
N GLY A 329 -1.01 25.45 16.04
CA GLY A 329 -0.34 24.83 17.19
C GLY A 329 -0.31 23.30 17.09
N VAL A 330 0.81 22.68 17.48
CA VAL A 330 1.07 21.23 17.31
C VAL A 330 -0.08 20.37 17.85
N LEU A 331 -0.53 20.59 19.09
CA LEU A 331 -1.59 19.78 19.69
C LEU A 331 -2.91 19.84 18.90
N ARG A 332 -3.27 21.03 18.41
CA ARG A 332 -4.47 21.21 17.59
C ARG A 332 -4.36 20.45 16.29
N GLU A 333 -3.20 20.53 15.63
CA GLU A 333 -2.95 19.84 14.37
C GLU A 333 -2.90 18.30 14.55
N LEU A 334 -2.46 17.80 15.70
CA LEU A 334 -2.54 16.37 16.04
C LEU A 334 -3.99 15.89 16.21
N VAL A 335 -4.84 16.68 16.89
CA VAL A 335 -6.28 16.36 16.99
C VAL A 335 -6.94 16.39 15.62
N VAL A 336 -6.58 17.37 14.79
CA VAL A 336 -7.02 17.45 13.39
C VAL A 336 -6.54 16.24 12.60
N ALA A 337 -5.31 15.74 12.83
CA ALA A 337 -4.81 14.53 12.20
C ALA A 337 -5.66 13.30 12.55
N GLY A 338 -6.11 13.16 13.81
CA GLY A 338 -7.03 12.08 14.19
C GLY A 338 -8.33 12.09 13.38
N TRP A 339 -8.96 13.27 13.22
CA TRP A 339 -10.12 13.41 12.34
C TRP A 339 -9.77 13.24 10.87
N GLY A 340 -8.60 13.73 10.45
CA GLY A 340 -8.06 13.61 9.10
C GLY A 340 -7.88 12.15 8.69
N TYR A 341 -7.45 11.29 9.61
CA TYR A 341 -7.35 9.86 9.41
C TYR A 341 -8.73 9.27 9.08
N CYS A 342 -9.74 9.54 9.91
CA CYS A 342 -11.11 9.09 9.64
C CYS A 342 -11.62 9.59 8.28
N MET A 343 -11.44 10.87 7.98
CA MET A 343 -11.89 11.50 6.73
C MET A 343 -11.13 11.03 5.49
N MET A 344 -9.93 10.47 5.63
CA MET A 344 -9.20 9.85 4.53
C MET A 344 -9.84 8.53 4.11
N LEU A 345 -10.40 7.77 5.06
CA LEU A 345 -10.89 6.40 4.83
C LEU A 345 -12.01 6.29 3.78
N PRO A 346 -13.00 7.21 3.66
CA PRO A 346 -13.94 7.19 2.54
C PRO A 346 -13.28 7.27 1.16
N PHE A 347 -12.21 8.08 1.02
CA PHE A 347 -11.46 8.17 -0.24
C PHE A 347 -10.68 6.89 -0.52
N LEU A 348 -10.07 6.30 0.52
CA LEU A 348 -9.46 4.98 0.42
C LEU A 348 -10.49 3.91 0.00
N GLY A 349 -11.68 3.89 0.62
CA GLY A 349 -12.75 2.94 0.28
C GLY A 349 -13.17 3.06 -1.19
N ALA A 350 -13.35 4.28 -1.69
CA ALA A 350 -13.61 4.52 -3.12
C ALA A 350 -12.44 4.03 -4.01
N GLY A 351 -11.20 4.27 -3.59
CA GLY A 351 -10.01 3.76 -4.26
C GLY A 351 -9.90 2.23 -4.25
N MET A 352 -10.28 1.57 -3.16
CA MET A 352 -10.33 0.10 -3.07
C MET A 352 -11.38 -0.48 -4.01
N LEU A 353 -12.56 0.14 -4.12
CA LEU A 353 -13.57 -0.27 -5.10
C LEU A 353 -13.05 -0.11 -6.54
N GLY A 354 -12.33 0.99 -6.83
CA GLY A 354 -11.66 1.19 -8.12
C GLY A 354 -10.59 0.13 -8.40
N THR A 355 -9.84 -0.27 -7.37
CA THR A 355 -8.83 -1.34 -7.45
C THR A 355 -9.51 -2.68 -7.79
N ILE A 356 -10.58 -3.04 -7.08
CA ILE A 356 -11.35 -4.27 -7.34
C ILE A 356 -11.93 -4.28 -8.76
N ALA A 357 -12.50 -3.16 -9.20
CA ALA A 357 -13.04 -3.03 -10.55
C ALA A 357 -11.93 -3.19 -11.61
N LEU A 358 -10.77 -2.57 -11.39
CA LEU A 358 -9.63 -2.68 -12.30
C LEU A 358 -9.05 -4.10 -12.32
N SER A 359 -8.93 -4.76 -11.16
CA SER A 359 -8.54 -6.17 -11.06
C SER A 359 -9.51 -7.08 -11.80
N ALA A 360 -10.82 -6.85 -11.69
CA ALA A 360 -11.83 -7.63 -12.41
C ALA A 360 -11.74 -7.44 -13.94
N LEU A 361 -11.39 -6.22 -14.38
CA LEU A 361 -11.19 -5.92 -15.80
C LEU A 361 -9.89 -6.54 -16.34
N VAL A 362 -8.78 -6.43 -15.63
CA VAL A 362 -7.45 -6.91 -16.06
C VAL A 362 -7.32 -8.44 -15.88
N GLY A 363 -7.81 -8.97 -14.76
CA GLY A 363 -7.80 -10.41 -14.42
C GLY A 363 -8.80 -11.26 -15.20
N SER A 364 -9.53 -10.65 -16.15
CA SER A 364 -10.36 -11.36 -17.13
C SER A 364 -9.56 -11.96 -18.31
N SER A 365 -8.24 -11.70 -18.38
CA SER A 365 -7.36 -12.39 -19.32
C SER A 365 -7.19 -13.85 -18.90
N GLU A 366 -7.68 -14.78 -19.72
CA GLU A 366 -7.59 -16.23 -19.47
C GLU A 366 -6.13 -16.68 -19.31
N SER A 367 -5.67 -16.86 -18.07
CA SER A 367 -4.42 -17.57 -17.78
C SER A 367 -4.65 -19.06 -18.06
N THR A 368 -4.54 -19.47 -19.32
CA THR A 368 -4.62 -20.88 -19.70
C THR A 368 -3.29 -21.57 -19.42
N GLY A 369 -3.29 -22.55 -18.51
CA GLY A 369 -2.13 -23.41 -18.20
C GLY A 369 -1.57 -23.26 -16.78
N LEU A 370 -0.40 -23.86 -16.54
CA LEU A 370 0.27 -23.93 -15.23
C LEU A 370 1.08 -22.67 -14.87
N GLN A 371 0.62 -21.49 -15.28
CA GLN A 371 1.29 -20.23 -14.95
C GLN A 371 0.87 -19.76 -13.55
N PRO A 372 1.81 -19.27 -12.71
CA PRO A 372 1.47 -18.70 -11.42
C PRO A 372 0.43 -17.58 -11.55
N VAL A 373 -0.59 -17.61 -10.70
CA VAL A 373 -1.48 -16.44 -10.54
C VAL A 373 -0.77 -15.48 -9.60
N GLU A 374 -0.38 -14.33 -10.14
CA GLU A 374 0.19 -13.23 -9.35
C GLU A 374 -0.94 -12.46 -8.65
N THR A 375 -1.01 -12.55 -7.32
CA THR A 375 -1.84 -11.66 -6.53
C THR A 375 -1.04 -10.40 -6.17
N PRO A 376 -1.52 -9.18 -6.49
CA PRO A 376 -0.82 -7.95 -6.14
C PRO A 376 -0.63 -7.87 -4.62
N SER A 377 0.62 -7.92 -4.17
CA SER A 377 0.97 -7.82 -2.76
C SER A 377 1.85 -6.61 -2.51
N HIS A 378 1.86 -6.13 -1.27
CA HIS A 378 2.76 -5.06 -0.88
C HIS A 378 4.19 -5.64 -0.74
N PRO A 379 5.20 -5.17 -1.49
CA PRO A 379 6.55 -5.77 -1.52
C PRO A 379 7.18 -5.98 -0.13
N ILE A 380 6.83 -5.08 0.82
CA ILE A 380 7.28 -5.11 2.22
C ILE A 380 6.98 -6.43 2.95
N ILE A 381 5.98 -7.22 2.53
CA ILE A 381 5.64 -8.49 3.19
C ILE A 381 6.80 -9.48 3.06
N SER A 382 7.31 -9.64 1.84
CA SER A 382 8.44 -10.52 1.54
C SER A 382 9.74 -10.02 2.21
N GLU A 383 9.91 -8.71 2.33
CA GLU A 383 11.07 -8.09 2.97
C GLU A 383 11.05 -8.25 4.49
N LEU A 384 9.88 -8.09 5.13
CA LEU A 384 9.72 -8.27 6.58
C LEU A 384 9.91 -9.73 7.02
N ALA A 385 9.55 -10.70 6.17
CA ALA A 385 9.73 -12.11 6.47
C ALA A 385 11.22 -12.48 6.61
N ASN A 386 12.08 -11.95 5.73
CA ASN A 386 13.45 -12.41 5.53
C ASN A 386 14.54 -11.51 6.15
N THR A 387 14.22 -10.72 7.17
CA THR A 387 15.14 -9.72 7.75
C THR A 387 15.40 -9.94 9.24
N THR A 388 16.51 -9.38 9.75
CA THR A 388 16.84 -9.43 11.19
C THR A 388 15.86 -8.57 12.01
N PRO A 389 15.63 -8.84 13.32
CA PRO A 389 14.70 -8.05 14.13
C PRO A 389 15.00 -6.55 14.15
N LEU A 390 16.28 -6.17 14.18
CA LEU A 390 16.70 -4.76 14.10
C LEU A 390 16.30 -4.15 12.75
N ASP A 391 16.59 -4.87 11.66
CA ASP A 391 16.29 -4.39 10.31
C ASP A 391 14.78 -4.27 10.06
N LYS A 392 13.97 -5.19 10.61
CA LYS A 392 12.50 -5.08 10.62
C LYS A 392 12.02 -3.78 11.25
N TRP A 393 12.50 -3.42 12.44
CA TRP A 393 12.11 -2.18 13.11
C TRP A 393 12.63 -0.93 12.40
N LEU A 394 13.79 -1.00 11.75
CA LEU A 394 14.30 0.10 10.91
C LEU A 394 13.43 0.29 9.66
N LEU A 395 12.98 -0.79 9.01
CA LEU A 395 12.03 -0.71 7.89
C LEU A 395 10.66 -0.16 8.34
N VAL A 396 10.18 -0.53 9.54
CA VAL A 396 9.02 0.12 10.15
C VAL A 396 9.25 1.62 10.34
N ALA A 397 10.42 2.03 10.82
CA ALA A 397 10.75 3.45 10.97
C ALA A 397 10.83 4.18 9.61
N VAL A 398 11.33 3.54 8.56
CA VAL A 398 11.28 4.06 7.19
C VAL A 398 9.83 4.29 6.77
N ALA A 399 8.96 3.29 6.93
CA ALA A 399 7.56 3.37 6.51
C ALA A 399 6.74 4.38 7.36
N VAL A 400 6.95 4.45 8.67
CA VAL A 400 6.10 5.23 9.60
C VAL A 400 6.62 6.64 9.81
N ILE A 401 7.90 6.90 9.56
CA ILE A 401 8.54 8.21 9.82
C ILE A 401 9.22 8.74 8.56
N GLY A 402 10.13 7.97 7.96
CA GLY A 402 10.92 8.40 6.80
C GLY A 402 10.05 8.83 5.62
N ALA A 403 9.23 7.91 5.13
CA ALA A 403 8.30 8.14 4.02
C ALA A 403 7.32 9.28 4.33
N PRO A 404 6.56 9.29 5.45
CA PRO A 404 5.64 10.39 5.76
C PRO A 404 6.31 11.76 5.85
N VAL A 405 7.51 11.87 6.43
CA VAL A 405 8.17 13.18 6.50
C VAL A 405 8.62 13.64 5.11
N VAL A 406 9.33 12.79 4.38
CA VAL A 406 9.95 13.18 3.10
C VAL A 406 8.88 13.35 2.02
N GLU A 407 7.99 12.37 1.87
CA GLU A 407 6.98 12.37 0.82
C GLU A 407 5.95 13.49 1.01
N GLU A 408 5.48 13.77 2.24
CA GLU A 408 4.55 14.88 2.43
C GLU A 408 5.17 16.23 2.08
N ILE A 409 6.46 16.42 2.37
CA ILE A 409 7.17 17.64 1.97
C ILE A 409 7.15 17.81 0.45
N PHE A 410 7.54 16.79 -0.31
CA PHE A 410 7.67 16.93 -1.75
C PHE A 410 6.33 16.84 -2.49
N PHE A 411 5.44 15.94 -2.11
CA PHE A 411 4.14 15.83 -2.77
C PHE A 411 3.17 16.94 -2.36
N ARG A 412 3.01 17.20 -1.06
CA ARG A 412 1.98 18.14 -0.57
C ARG A 412 2.54 19.54 -0.38
N GLY A 413 3.80 19.67 0.02
CA GLY A 413 4.47 20.96 0.16
C GLY A 413 4.89 21.55 -1.19
N VAL A 414 5.58 20.75 -2.01
CA VAL A 414 6.19 21.22 -3.27
C VAL A 414 5.27 21.02 -4.48
N LEU A 415 4.90 19.78 -4.82
CA LEU A 415 4.21 19.43 -6.06
C LEU A 415 2.75 19.93 -6.07
N TYR A 416 1.99 19.66 -5.02
CA TYR A 416 0.61 20.14 -4.90
C TYR A 416 0.55 21.66 -5.04
N ARG A 417 1.49 22.37 -4.41
CA ARG A 417 1.55 23.82 -4.52
C ARG A 417 1.86 24.30 -5.93
N HIS A 418 2.76 23.62 -6.65
CA HIS A 418 3.01 23.90 -8.06
C HIS A 418 1.71 23.79 -8.88
N PHE A 419 0.96 22.70 -8.74
CA PHE A 419 -0.31 22.54 -9.43
C PHE A 419 -1.35 23.59 -9.04
N ARG A 420 -1.43 23.94 -7.75
CA ARG A 420 -2.33 25.00 -7.26
C ARG A 420 -1.96 26.35 -7.84
N GLN A 421 -0.68 26.68 -7.94
CA GLN A 421 -0.22 27.92 -8.58
C GLN A 421 -0.60 27.99 -10.06
N LEU A 422 -0.45 26.89 -10.80
CA LEU A 422 -0.79 26.83 -12.22
C LEU A 422 -2.30 26.90 -12.48
N SER A 423 -3.10 26.21 -11.68
CA SER A 423 -4.53 26.06 -11.92
C SER A 423 -5.39 27.15 -11.25
N ARG A 424 -4.80 28.02 -10.41
CA ARG A 424 -5.50 29.15 -9.75
C ARG A 424 -6.41 29.97 -10.68
N PRO A 425 -5.98 30.34 -11.90
CA PRO A 425 -6.81 31.10 -12.84
C PRO A 425 -8.08 30.36 -13.30
N LEU A 426 -8.15 29.04 -13.16
CA LEU A 426 -9.27 28.21 -13.61
C LEU A 426 -10.45 28.20 -12.62
N GLY A 427 -10.35 28.96 -11.53
CA GLY A 427 -11.34 29.01 -10.47
C GLY A 427 -11.01 28.09 -9.29
N LEU A 428 -11.52 28.46 -8.12
CA LEU A 428 -11.11 27.86 -6.84
C LEU A 428 -11.38 26.35 -6.76
N LEU A 429 -12.59 25.92 -7.12
CA LEU A 429 -12.98 24.51 -7.03
C LEU A 429 -12.18 23.64 -8.01
N VAL A 430 -12.13 24.05 -9.28
CA VAL A 430 -11.38 23.35 -10.33
C VAL A 430 -9.90 23.25 -9.96
N SER A 431 -9.33 24.33 -9.43
CA SER A 431 -7.94 24.36 -9.03
C SER A 431 -7.63 23.43 -7.85
N ILE A 432 -8.49 23.37 -6.83
CA ILE A 432 -8.31 22.45 -5.69
C ILE A 432 -8.44 21.00 -6.17
N VAL A 433 -9.56 20.66 -6.80
CA VAL A 433 -9.87 19.28 -7.20
C VAL A 433 -8.86 18.78 -8.22
N GLY A 434 -8.58 19.57 -9.26
CA GLY A 434 -7.62 19.20 -10.30
C GLY A 434 -6.20 19.03 -9.76
N SER A 435 -5.74 19.93 -8.88
CA SER A 435 -4.40 19.82 -8.29
C SER A 435 -4.29 18.63 -7.33
N ALA A 436 -5.35 18.36 -6.56
CA ALA A 436 -5.37 17.25 -5.63
C ALA A 436 -5.36 15.91 -6.39
N LEU A 437 -6.20 15.76 -7.41
CA LEU A 437 -6.22 14.57 -8.27
C LEU A 437 -4.88 14.37 -8.99
N ALA A 438 -4.31 15.42 -9.57
CA ALA A 438 -3.02 15.34 -10.27
C ALA A 438 -1.87 14.94 -9.33
N THR A 439 -1.80 15.55 -8.14
CA THR A 439 -0.78 15.20 -7.14
C THR A 439 -0.95 13.76 -6.66
N SER A 440 -2.18 13.35 -6.35
CA SER A 440 -2.49 11.99 -5.91
C SER A 440 -2.21 10.94 -6.96
N PHE A 441 -2.46 11.26 -8.24
CA PHE A 441 -2.12 10.36 -9.35
C PHE A 441 -0.61 10.20 -9.51
N VAL A 442 0.15 11.30 -9.52
CA VAL A 442 1.61 11.25 -9.61
C VAL A 442 2.20 10.49 -8.42
N PHE A 443 1.66 10.70 -7.22
CA PHE A 443 2.02 9.90 -6.04
C PHE A 443 1.79 8.42 -6.29
N ALA A 444 0.57 8.02 -6.65
CA ALA A 444 0.19 6.62 -6.79
C ALA A 444 0.89 5.86 -7.93
N VAL A 445 1.20 6.53 -9.05
CA VAL A 445 1.76 5.85 -10.23
C VAL A 445 3.26 5.58 -10.12
N ILE A 446 4.00 6.35 -9.31
CA ILE A 446 5.44 6.12 -9.10
C ILE A 446 5.72 5.09 -8.00
N HIS A 447 4.67 4.57 -7.39
CA HIS A 447 4.73 3.60 -6.31
C HIS A 447 4.84 2.18 -6.89
N PRO A 448 5.70 1.30 -6.35
CA PRO A 448 6.01 -0.02 -6.94
C PRO A 448 4.88 -1.07 -6.82
N GLN A 449 3.73 -0.74 -6.25
CA GLN A 449 2.61 -1.66 -5.98
C GLN A 449 1.79 -2.04 -7.24
N GLY A 450 2.22 -1.60 -8.43
CA GLY A 450 1.60 -1.92 -9.71
C GLY A 450 0.39 -1.04 -10.06
N LEU A 451 0.02 -1.06 -11.35
CA LEU A 451 -1.04 -0.19 -11.89
C LEU A 451 -2.41 -0.46 -11.27
N VAL A 452 -2.66 -1.71 -10.84
CA VAL A 452 -3.90 -2.12 -10.21
C VAL A 452 -4.11 -1.42 -8.86
N ALA A 453 -3.04 -1.16 -8.10
CA ALA A 453 -3.12 -0.52 -6.79
C ALA A 453 -3.27 1.02 -6.86
N VAL A 454 -3.11 1.63 -8.03
CA VAL A 454 -3.16 3.08 -8.22
C VAL A 454 -4.43 3.71 -7.64
N PRO A 455 -5.65 3.18 -7.85
CA PRO A 455 -6.86 3.79 -7.30
C PRO A 455 -6.88 3.85 -5.77
N ALA A 456 -6.44 2.78 -5.07
CA ALA A 456 -6.36 2.77 -3.60
C ALA A 456 -5.33 3.78 -3.08
N LEU A 457 -4.13 3.81 -3.67
CA LEU A 457 -3.08 4.77 -3.31
C LEU A 457 -3.50 6.22 -3.58
N MET A 458 -4.22 6.47 -4.68
CA MET A 458 -4.81 7.78 -4.98
C MET A 458 -5.81 8.20 -3.91
N GLY A 459 -6.63 7.28 -3.39
CA GLY A 459 -7.60 7.55 -2.34
C GLY A 459 -6.94 8.08 -1.05
N ILE A 460 -5.91 7.37 -0.58
CA ILE A 460 -5.08 7.83 0.56
C ILE A 460 -4.47 9.19 0.25
N ALA A 461 -3.83 9.32 -0.92
CA ALA A 461 -3.12 10.53 -1.28
C ALA A 461 -4.03 11.75 -1.41
N LEU A 462 -5.27 11.55 -1.86
CA LEU A 462 -6.29 12.58 -1.98
C LEU A 462 -6.70 13.11 -0.60
N GLY A 463 -6.97 12.22 0.37
CA GLY A 463 -7.28 12.62 1.74
C GLY A 463 -6.15 13.46 2.37
N LEU A 464 -4.90 13.03 2.23
CA LEU A 464 -3.72 13.76 2.71
C LEU A 464 -3.56 15.14 2.05
N THR A 465 -3.85 15.24 0.76
CA THR A 465 -3.75 16.49 -0.01
C THR A 465 -4.86 17.48 0.36
N LEU A 466 -6.09 17.00 0.53
CA LEU A 466 -7.20 17.84 1.01
C LEU A 466 -6.97 18.32 2.45
N LEU A 467 -6.31 17.50 3.28
CA LEU A 467 -5.90 17.91 4.62
C LEU A 467 -4.87 19.05 4.58
N ARG A 468 -3.89 18.98 3.66
CA ARG A 468 -2.95 20.08 3.39
C ARG A 468 -3.66 21.35 2.88
N GLU A 469 -4.66 21.23 2.00
CA GLU A 469 -5.46 22.37 1.53
C GLU A 469 -6.27 23.01 2.68
N TRP A 470 -6.79 22.20 3.60
CA TRP A 470 -7.59 22.71 4.71
C TRP A 470 -6.73 23.44 5.75
N ARG A 471 -5.58 22.87 6.10
CA ARG A 471 -4.78 23.27 7.28
C ARG A 471 -3.58 24.15 6.98
N ASP A 472 -3.15 24.21 5.73
CA ASP A 472 -1.92 24.85 5.26
C ASP A 472 -0.59 24.24 5.78
N THR A 473 -0.57 23.70 6.99
CA THR A 473 0.57 22.92 7.50
C THR A 473 0.58 21.50 6.93
N LEU A 474 1.78 20.91 6.84
CA LEU A 474 1.98 19.49 6.52
C LEU A 474 1.81 18.56 7.71
N LEU A 475 1.83 19.08 8.94
CA LEU A 475 1.89 18.26 10.15
C LEU A 475 0.74 17.23 10.25
N PRO A 476 -0.53 17.60 10.00
CA PRO A 476 -1.61 16.61 9.98
C PRO A 476 -1.43 15.54 8.91
N SER A 477 -0.99 15.91 7.71
CA SER A 477 -0.77 14.95 6.62
C SER A 477 0.37 13.98 6.94
N MET A 478 1.48 14.46 7.52
CA MET A 478 2.59 13.60 7.97
C MET A 478 2.11 12.58 9.01
N VAL A 479 1.31 13.03 9.99
CA VAL A 479 0.80 12.16 11.04
C VAL A 479 -0.20 11.16 10.50
N VAL A 480 -1.15 11.57 9.65
CA VAL A 480 -2.13 10.64 9.04
C VAL A 480 -1.44 9.61 8.17
N HIS A 481 -0.45 10.02 7.36
CA HIS A 481 0.33 9.11 6.54
C HIS A 481 1.12 8.11 7.40
N GLY A 482 1.81 8.59 8.44
CA GLY A 482 2.50 7.72 9.39
C GLY A 482 1.57 6.75 10.13
N LEU A 483 0.38 7.20 10.54
CA LEU A 483 -0.63 6.35 11.17
C LEU A 483 -1.19 5.28 10.22
N TRP A 484 -1.39 5.63 8.94
CA TRP A 484 -1.82 4.67 7.94
C TRP A 484 -0.76 3.59 7.72
N ASN A 485 0.48 4.00 7.47
CA ASN A 485 1.58 3.06 7.32
C ASN A 485 1.78 2.23 8.59
N GLY A 486 1.68 2.84 9.77
CA GLY A 486 1.75 2.15 11.06
C GLY A 486 0.65 1.12 11.25
N THR A 487 -0.58 1.43 10.81
CA THR A 487 -1.71 0.48 10.85
C THR A 487 -1.45 -0.72 9.95
N LEU A 488 -0.98 -0.48 8.72
CA LEU A 488 -0.59 -1.57 7.81
C LEU A 488 0.54 -2.41 8.40
N MET A 489 1.60 -1.79 8.91
CA MET A 489 2.72 -2.50 9.53
C MET A 489 2.29 -3.29 10.77
N ALA A 490 1.38 -2.77 11.59
CA ALA A 490 0.87 -3.48 12.76
C ALA A 490 0.06 -4.72 12.37
N VAL A 491 -0.78 -4.63 11.33
CA VAL A 491 -1.50 -5.79 10.78
C VAL A 491 -0.51 -6.83 10.24
N LEU A 492 0.46 -6.39 9.42
CA LEU A 492 1.46 -7.28 8.82
C LEU A 492 2.36 -7.96 9.85
N LEU A 493 2.79 -7.25 10.89
CA LEU A 493 3.57 -7.85 11.97
C LEU A 493 2.73 -8.82 12.79
N GLY A 494 1.46 -8.48 13.05
CA GLY A 494 0.54 -9.31 13.84
C GLY A 494 0.15 -10.64 13.18
N ILE A 495 0.19 -10.73 11.85
CA ILE A 495 -0.05 -11.97 11.09
C ILE A 495 1.25 -12.78 10.88
N SER A 496 2.42 -12.15 11.00
CA SER A 496 3.73 -12.78 10.77
C SER A 496 4.37 -13.45 11.99
N GLY A 497 3.79 -13.29 13.18
CA GLY A 497 4.24 -13.92 14.43
C GLY A 497 3.06 -14.28 15.30
#